data_AF-A0A534MAH7-F1
#
_entry.id   AF-A0A534MAH7-F1
#
_cell.length_a   1.000
_cell.length_b   1.000
_cell.length_c   1.000
_cell.angle_alpha   90.00
_cell.angle_beta   90.00
_cell.angle_gamma   90.00
#
_symmetry.space_group_name_H-M   'P 1'
#
loop_
_entity.id
_entity.type
_entity.pdbx_description
1 polymer ?
#
loop_
_entity_poly.entity_id
_entity_poly.type
_entity_poly.pdbx_seq_one_letter_code
_entity_poly.pdbx_strand_id
1 'polypeptide(L)'
;MALGPSTTGSERAAALSRMVAALEAAKKARDSGHNVQQVRGMLKAARSAFEAGDYTTAARFADQVLDTCGDQSVRAAGGPPRAVVLERISEALRATKKRKRRGFNVEQSQQLLRQARVAFESGDYRTAMDLADQALQLCSPDAR
;
A
#
# COMPACT_ATOMS: atom_id res chain seq x y z
N MET A 1 22.99 42.74 -24.03
CA MET A 1 22.29 42.27 -22.81
C MET A 1 22.69 40.84 -22.52
N ALA A 2 22.77 40.51 -21.23
CA ALA A 2 23.40 39.33 -20.66
C ALA A 2 22.73 37.99 -21.03
N LEU A 3 23.54 36.94 -20.93
CA LEU A 3 23.21 35.52 -21.03
C LEU A 3 21.90 35.14 -20.31
N GLY A 4 20.94 34.56 -21.03
CA GLY A 4 19.81 33.83 -20.42
C GLY A 4 20.14 32.34 -20.37
N PRO A 5 20.45 31.74 -19.21
CA PRO A 5 20.86 30.35 -19.12
C PRO A 5 19.66 29.42 -19.35
N SER A 6 19.71 28.63 -20.43
CA SER A 6 19.31 27.21 -20.51
C SER A 6 18.31 26.70 -19.44
N THR A 7 17.06 27.17 -19.50
CA THR A 7 15.96 26.73 -18.61
C THR A 7 15.73 25.21 -18.70
N THR A 8 15.87 24.65 -19.90
CA THR A 8 15.74 23.21 -20.19
C THR A 8 16.72 22.31 -19.44
N GLY A 9 17.94 22.78 -19.15
CA GLY A 9 18.93 21.99 -18.39
C GLY A 9 18.54 21.85 -16.91
N SER A 10 18.00 22.92 -16.33
CA SER A 10 17.61 22.98 -14.92
C SER A 10 16.29 22.22 -14.67
N GLU A 11 15.32 22.36 -15.58
CA GLU A 11 14.06 21.60 -15.53
C GLU A 11 14.27 20.10 -15.72
N ARG A 12 15.19 19.70 -16.62
CA ARG A 12 15.59 18.31 -16.80
C ARG A 12 16.20 17.72 -15.53
N ALA A 13 17.11 18.44 -14.89
CA ALA A 13 17.74 18.00 -13.64
C ALA A 13 16.73 17.89 -12.49
N ALA A 14 15.82 18.86 -12.38
CA ALA A 14 14.76 18.87 -11.39
C ALA A 14 13.72 17.75 -11.61
N ALA A 15 13.39 17.43 -12.86
CA ALA A 15 12.53 16.31 -13.21
C ALA A 15 13.22 14.97 -12.90
N LEU A 16 14.50 14.81 -13.26
CA LEU A 16 15.30 13.62 -12.93
C LEU A 16 15.37 13.37 -11.43
N SER A 17 15.66 14.40 -10.64
CA SER A 17 15.72 14.28 -9.18
C SER A 17 14.40 13.81 -8.58
N ARG A 18 13.26 14.37 -9.02
CA ARG A 18 11.93 13.92 -8.61
C ARG A 18 11.62 12.50 -9.06
N MET A 19 11.99 12.13 -10.29
CA MET A 19 11.80 10.77 -10.80
C MET A 19 12.61 9.74 -10.02
N VAL A 20 13.84 10.06 -9.63
CA VAL A 20 14.67 9.19 -8.79
C VAL A 20 14.05 9.02 -7.41
N ALA A 21 13.62 10.11 -6.77
CA ALA A 21 12.90 10.05 -5.49
C ALA A 21 11.61 9.21 -5.58
N ALA A 22 10.83 9.40 -6.65
CA ALA A 22 9.64 8.62 -6.94
C ALA A 22 9.95 7.12 -7.13
N LEU A 23 11.05 6.79 -7.81
CA LEU A 23 11.53 5.42 -8.00
C LEU A 23 11.96 4.76 -6.69
N GLU A 24 12.69 5.48 -5.84
CA GLU A 24 13.07 4.98 -4.52
C GLU A 24 11.85 4.77 -3.62
N ALA A 25 10.92 5.71 -3.61
CA ALA A 25 9.67 5.60 -2.88
C ALA A 25 8.86 4.37 -3.37
N ALA A 26 8.70 4.22 -4.69
CA ALA A 26 8.06 3.06 -5.30
C ALA A 26 8.74 1.74 -4.92
N LYS A 27 10.08 1.72 -4.90
CA LYS A 27 10.86 0.54 -4.52
C LYS A 27 10.65 0.20 -3.05
N LYS A 28 10.61 1.19 -2.17
CA LYS A 28 10.32 1.03 -0.74
C LYS A 28 8.89 0.52 -0.50
N ALA A 29 7.90 1.06 -1.23
CA ALA A 29 6.53 0.57 -1.20
C ALA A 29 6.43 -0.89 -1.65
N ARG A 30 7.16 -1.27 -2.71
CA ARG A 30 7.27 -2.66 -3.17
C ARG A 30 7.86 -3.58 -2.11
N ASP A 31 8.97 -3.17 -1.50
CA ASP A 31 9.67 -3.97 -0.47
C ASP A 31 8.75 -4.20 0.74
N SER A 32 7.89 -3.23 1.01
CA SER A 32 6.86 -3.29 2.06
C SER A 32 5.64 -4.15 1.67
N GLY A 33 5.60 -4.70 0.45
CA GLY A 33 4.54 -5.57 -0.05
C GLY A 33 3.34 -4.86 -0.68
N HIS A 34 3.43 -3.55 -0.95
CA HIS A 34 2.31 -2.78 -1.50
C HIS A 34 2.15 -2.96 -3.02
N ASN A 35 0.93 -2.70 -3.50
CA ASN A 35 0.57 -2.83 -4.90
C ASN A 35 1.25 -1.76 -5.78
N VAL A 36 2.41 -2.11 -6.33
CA VAL A 36 3.18 -1.24 -7.24
C VAL A 36 2.66 -1.22 -8.67
N GLN A 37 1.54 -1.88 -9.02
CA GLN A 37 1.03 -1.83 -10.39
C GLN A 37 0.66 -0.41 -10.83
N GLN A 38 0.00 0.35 -9.97
CA GLN A 38 -0.39 1.74 -10.26
C GLN A 38 0.85 2.64 -10.40
N VAL A 39 1.80 2.50 -9.47
CA VAL A 39 3.06 3.25 -9.47
C VAL A 39 3.94 2.91 -10.67
N ARG A 40 4.00 1.63 -11.10
CA ARG A 40 4.73 1.21 -12.30
C ARG A 40 4.14 1.81 -13.58
N GLY A 41 2.81 1.91 -13.67
CA GLY A 41 2.14 2.58 -14.79
C GLY A 41 2.52 4.06 -14.87
N MET A 42 2.46 4.76 -13.74
CA MET A 42 2.82 6.18 -13.64
C MET A 42 4.31 6.43 -13.92
N LEU A 43 5.21 5.60 -13.39
CA LEU A 43 6.65 5.69 -13.69
C LEU A 43 6.96 5.47 -15.17
N LYS A 44 6.23 4.58 -15.84
CA LYS A 44 6.38 4.34 -17.28
C LYS A 44 5.93 5.57 -18.07
N ALA A 45 4.80 6.18 -17.71
CA ALA A 45 4.32 7.43 -18.30
C ALA A 45 5.31 8.60 -18.07
N ALA A 46 5.84 8.73 -16.85
CA ALA A 46 6.86 9.72 -16.50
C ALA A 46 8.11 9.58 -17.37
N ARG A 47 8.59 8.35 -17.57
CA ARG A 47 9.77 8.06 -18.39
C ARG A 47 9.52 8.38 -19.87
N SER A 48 8.37 7.99 -20.42
CA SER A 48 8.02 8.33 -21.80
C SER A 48 7.93 9.84 -22.03
N ALA A 49 7.35 10.60 -21.10
CA ALA A 49 7.32 12.06 -21.18
C ALA A 49 8.74 12.67 -21.10
N PHE A 50 9.60 12.12 -20.25
CA PHE A 50 10.98 12.56 -20.14
C PHE A 50 11.79 12.30 -21.42
N GLU A 51 11.60 11.15 -22.07
CA GLU A 51 12.23 10.80 -23.35
C GLU A 51 11.69 11.65 -24.51
N ALA A 52 10.43 12.11 -24.44
CA ALA A 52 9.84 13.04 -25.38
C ALA A 52 10.34 14.50 -25.22
N GLY A 53 11.06 14.81 -24.12
CA GLY A 53 11.51 16.17 -23.79
C GLY A 53 10.51 16.97 -22.93
N ASP A 54 9.38 16.39 -22.56
CA ASP A 54 8.36 16.98 -21.69
C ASP A 54 8.71 16.81 -20.21
N TYR A 55 9.69 17.58 -19.75
CA TYR A 55 10.19 17.53 -18.36
C TYR A 55 9.15 17.98 -17.32
N THR A 56 8.28 18.91 -17.67
CA THR A 56 7.16 19.36 -16.84
C THR A 56 6.16 18.24 -16.57
N THR A 57 5.77 17.51 -17.61
CA THR A 57 4.86 16.36 -17.50
C THR A 57 5.50 15.21 -16.73
N ALA A 58 6.79 14.91 -17.00
CA ALA A 58 7.55 13.91 -16.25
C ALA A 58 7.63 14.25 -14.74
N ALA A 59 7.88 15.52 -14.40
CA ALA A 59 7.90 15.98 -13.02
C ALA A 59 6.53 15.84 -12.34
N ARG A 60 5.41 16.13 -13.04
CA ARG A 60 4.05 15.93 -12.50
C ARG A 60 3.75 14.47 -12.21
N PHE A 61 4.12 13.56 -13.11
CA PHE A 61 3.94 12.12 -12.88
C PHE A 61 4.81 11.63 -11.71
N ALA A 62 6.04 12.13 -11.57
CA ALA A 62 6.88 11.82 -10.42
C ALA A 62 6.27 12.31 -9.10
N ASP A 63 5.67 13.51 -9.10
CA ASP A 63 4.94 14.06 -7.96
C ASP A 63 3.72 13.20 -7.60
N GLN A 64 2.95 12.75 -8.60
CA GLN A 64 1.84 11.80 -8.37
C GLN A 64 2.31 10.46 -7.80
N VAL A 65 3.47 9.95 -8.23
CA VAL A 65 4.04 8.73 -7.65
C VAL A 65 4.46 8.96 -6.20
N LEU A 66 5.06 10.11 -5.90
CA LEU A 66 5.42 10.48 -4.53
C LEU A 66 4.19 10.68 -3.64
N ASP A 67 3.11 11.26 -4.17
CA ASP A 67 1.83 11.41 -3.48
C ASP A 67 1.17 10.05 -3.24
N THR A 68 1.08 9.22 -4.27
CA THR A 68 0.54 7.85 -4.15
C THR A 68 1.36 7.03 -3.16
N CYS A 69 2.69 7.07 -3.26
CA CYS A 69 3.58 6.36 -2.34
C CYS A 69 3.58 6.98 -0.94
N GLY A 70 3.39 8.29 -0.83
CA GLY A 70 3.25 9.03 0.42
C GLY A 70 1.97 8.64 1.14
N ASP A 71 0.83 8.61 0.45
CA ASP A 71 -0.45 8.12 0.96
C ASP A 71 -0.36 6.66 1.39
N GLN A 72 0.27 5.81 0.57
CA GLN A 72 0.55 4.41 0.92
C GLN A 72 1.49 4.29 2.13
N SER A 73 2.50 5.16 2.23
CA SER A 73 3.45 5.18 3.36
C SER A 73 2.82 5.75 4.63
N VAL A 74 1.87 6.69 4.56
CA VAL A 74 1.11 7.20 5.70
C VAL A 74 0.13 6.14 6.20
N ARG A 75 -0.48 5.37 5.28
CA ARG A 75 -1.28 4.19 5.61
C ARG A 75 -0.44 3.06 6.22
N ALA A 76 0.81 2.88 5.76
CA ALA A 76 1.72 1.84 6.25
C ALA A 76 2.45 2.20 7.56
N ALA A 77 2.79 3.48 7.78
CA ALA A 77 3.58 3.92 8.93
C ALA A 77 2.83 3.86 10.27
N GLY A 78 1.51 3.67 10.26
CA GLY A 78 0.68 3.54 11.46
C GLY A 78 0.10 2.13 11.68
N GLY A 79 0.59 1.12 10.97
CA GLY A 79 0.06 -0.24 11.01
C GLY A 79 0.76 -1.15 12.03
N PRO A 80 0.05 -2.10 12.66
CA PRO A 80 0.70 -3.16 13.43
C PRO A 80 1.62 -3.98 12.52
N PRO A 81 2.76 -4.49 13.03
CA PRO A 81 3.70 -5.25 12.22
C PRO A 81 3.01 -6.47 11.62
N ARG A 82 3.39 -6.79 10.38
CA ARG A 82 2.84 -7.92 9.60
C ARG A 82 2.72 -9.21 10.43
N ALA A 83 3.71 -9.51 11.27
CA ALA A 83 3.73 -10.68 12.14
C ALA A 83 2.53 -10.71 13.11
N VAL A 84 2.20 -9.59 13.75
CA VAL A 84 1.09 -9.47 14.70
C VAL A 84 -0.26 -9.64 14.00
N VAL A 85 -0.41 -9.10 12.78
CA VAL A 85 -1.64 -9.25 12.00
C VAL A 85 -1.82 -10.70 11.53
N LEU A 86 -0.74 -11.36 11.09
CA LEU A 86 -0.75 -12.77 10.73
C LEU A 86 -1.12 -13.66 11.92
N GLU A 87 -0.55 -13.35 13.09
CA GLU A 87 -0.87 -14.03 14.34
C GLU A 87 -2.35 -13.88 14.71
N ARG A 88 -2.89 -12.66 14.63
CA ARG A 88 -4.33 -12.39 14.85
C ARG A 88 -5.24 -13.14 13.89
N ILE A 89 -4.93 -13.15 12.60
CA ILE A 89 -5.69 -13.92 11.59
C ILE A 89 -5.63 -15.42 11.91
N SER A 90 -4.47 -15.94 12.31
CA SER A 90 -4.29 -17.35 12.68
C SER A 90 -5.08 -17.72 13.94
N GLU A 91 -5.09 -16.83 14.94
CA GLU A 91 -5.86 -16.98 16.17
C GLU A 91 -7.37 -16.99 15.88
N ALA A 92 -7.84 -16.04 15.06
CA ALA A 92 -9.22 -15.97 14.59
C ALA A 92 -9.65 -17.23 13.80
N LEU A 93 -8.76 -17.79 12.97
CA LEU A 93 -8.98 -19.06 12.26
C LEU A 93 -9.09 -20.26 13.21
N ARG A 94 -8.27 -20.29 14.27
CA ARG A 94 -8.35 -21.34 15.29
C ARG A 94 -9.65 -21.24 16.09
N ALA A 95 -10.03 -20.04 16.50
CA ALA A 95 -11.28 -19.78 17.21
C ALA A 95 -12.49 -20.21 16.36
N THR A 96 -12.53 -19.83 15.07
CA THR A 96 -13.61 -20.21 14.15
C THR A 96 -13.67 -21.71 13.91
N LYS A 97 -12.53 -22.39 13.74
CA LYS A 97 -12.52 -23.88 13.68
C LYS A 97 -13.09 -24.50 14.95
N LYS A 98 -12.78 -23.95 16.13
CA LYS A 98 -13.30 -24.43 17.43
C LYS A 98 -14.82 -24.22 17.54
N ARG A 99 -15.33 -23.05 17.14
CA ARG A 99 -16.78 -22.76 17.10
C ARG A 99 -17.53 -23.59 16.07
N LYS A 100 -16.94 -23.83 14.89
CA LYS A 100 -17.50 -24.71 13.87
C LYS A 100 -17.67 -26.14 14.37
N ARG A 101 -16.68 -26.68 15.11
CA ARG A 101 -16.78 -28.01 15.75
C ARG A 101 -17.87 -28.08 16.81
N ARG A 102 -18.19 -26.95 17.45
CA ARG A 102 -19.29 -26.83 18.42
C ARG A 102 -20.66 -26.62 17.75
N GLY A 103 -20.75 -26.65 16.42
CA GLY A 103 -22.01 -26.51 15.67
C GLY A 103 -22.52 -25.07 15.56
N PHE A 104 -21.73 -24.06 15.92
CA PHE A 104 -22.13 -22.66 15.78
C PHE A 104 -21.93 -22.17 14.35
N ASN A 105 -22.74 -21.20 13.94
CA ASN A 105 -22.61 -20.58 12.63
C ASN A 105 -21.30 -19.76 12.55
N VAL A 106 -20.41 -20.12 11.62
CA VAL A 106 -19.09 -19.49 11.45
C VAL A 106 -18.94 -18.82 10.08
N GLU A 107 -20.00 -18.78 9.28
CA GLU A 107 -19.96 -18.21 7.93
C GLU A 107 -19.54 -16.74 7.93
N GLN A 108 -20.12 -15.92 8.83
CA GLN A 108 -19.74 -14.51 8.96
C GLN A 108 -18.27 -14.32 9.36
N SER A 109 -17.81 -15.05 10.39
CA SER A 109 -16.40 -14.98 10.81
C SER A 109 -15.44 -15.48 9.72
N GLN A 110 -15.83 -16.51 8.93
CA GLN A 110 -15.04 -16.96 7.78
C GLN A 110 -14.98 -15.93 6.66
N GLN A 111 -16.07 -15.21 6.40
CA GLN A 111 -16.09 -14.15 5.40
C GLN A 111 -15.17 -13.00 5.79
N LEU A 112 -15.24 -12.54 7.04
CA LEU A 112 -14.33 -11.52 7.58
C LEU A 112 -12.87 -11.97 7.53
N LEU A 113 -12.57 -13.23 7.85
CA LEU A 113 -11.21 -13.78 7.75
C LEU A 113 -10.68 -13.83 6.31
N ARG A 114 -11.55 -14.10 5.32
CA ARG A 114 -11.16 -14.01 3.91
C ARG A 114 -10.84 -12.58 3.51
N GLN A 115 -11.69 -11.63 3.90
CA GLN A 115 -11.44 -10.20 3.63
C GLN A 115 -10.17 -9.71 4.33
N ALA A 116 -9.93 -10.11 5.58
CA ALA A 116 -8.72 -9.80 6.33
C ALA A 116 -7.47 -10.29 5.60
N ARG A 117 -7.54 -11.49 5.01
CA ARG A 117 -6.43 -12.09 4.26
C ARG A 117 -6.18 -11.37 2.94
N VAL A 118 -7.22 -10.95 2.23
CA VAL A 118 -7.11 -10.13 1.01
C VAL A 118 -6.50 -8.76 1.32
N ALA A 119 -6.95 -8.11 2.39
CA ALA A 119 -6.37 -6.85 2.86
C ALA A 119 -4.90 -7.02 3.26
N PHE A 120 -4.56 -8.13 3.93
CA PHE A 120 -3.20 -8.48 4.29
C PHE A 120 -2.30 -8.74 3.06
N GLU A 121 -2.82 -9.42 2.05
CA GLU A 121 -2.13 -9.65 0.77
C GLU A 121 -2.01 -8.35 -0.05
N SER A 122 -2.92 -7.39 0.16
CA SER A 122 -2.88 -6.06 -0.46
C SER A 122 -1.92 -5.09 0.25
N GLY A 123 -1.39 -5.45 1.42
CA GLY A 123 -0.51 -4.63 2.25
C GLY A 123 -1.25 -3.75 3.28
N ASP A 124 -2.58 -3.81 3.31
CA ASP A 124 -3.43 -3.09 4.27
C ASP A 124 -3.51 -3.84 5.61
N TYR A 125 -2.39 -3.88 6.34
CA TYR A 125 -2.26 -4.58 7.62
C TYR A 125 -3.24 -4.07 8.68
N ARG A 126 -3.59 -2.79 8.66
CA ARG A 126 -4.52 -2.18 9.61
C ARG A 126 -5.94 -2.70 9.41
N THR A 127 -6.43 -2.68 8.18
CA THR A 127 -7.74 -3.24 7.81
C THR A 127 -7.79 -4.74 8.06
N ALA A 128 -6.70 -5.45 7.75
CA ALA A 128 -6.58 -6.88 8.03
C ALA A 128 -6.68 -7.21 9.53
N MET A 129 -6.08 -6.38 10.40
CA MET A 129 -6.18 -6.56 11.85
C MET A 129 -7.59 -6.32 12.36
N ASP A 130 -8.24 -5.24 11.92
CA ASP A 130 -9.60 -4.89 12.33
C ASP A 130 -10.62 -5.97 11.94
N LEU A 131 -10.53 -6.47 10.70
CA LEU A 131 -11.35 -7.58 10.21
C LEU A 131 -11.10 -8.89 10.97
N ALA A 132 -9.85 -9.16 11.37
CA ALA A 132 -9.50 -10.32 12.18
C ALA A 132 -10.03 -10.21 13.62
N ASP A 133 -10.03 -9.01 14.20
CA ASP A 133 -10.57 -8.73 15.54
C ASP A 133 -12.09 -8.87 15.55
N GLN A 134 -12.79 -8.30 14.56
CA GLN A 134 -14.24 -8.50 14.38
C GLN A 134 -14.59 -9.99 14.24
N ALA A 135 -13.79 -10.75 13.48
CA ALA A 135 -13.99 -12.19 13.34
C ALA A 135 -13.80 -12.92 14.68
N LEU A 136 -12.84 -12.50 15.51
CA LEU A 136 -12.62 -13.01 16.87
C LEU A 136 -13.77 -12.67 17.81
N GLN A 137 -14.27 -11.43 17.80
CA GLN A 137 -15.42 -11.00 18.62
C GLN A 137 -16.69 -11.79 18.31
N LEU A 138 -16.97 -12.04 17.02
CA LEU A 138 -18.08 -12.92 16.62
C LEU A 138 -17.89 -14.36 17.09
N CYS A 139 -16.63 -14.78 17.27
CA CYS A 139 -16.27 -16.11 17.68
C CYS A 139 -16.25 -16.29 19.21
N SER A 140 -15.92 -15.21 19.92
CA SER A 140 -15.88 -15.08 21.38
C SER A 140 -16.85 -13.96 21.79
N PRO A 141 -18.16 -14.24 21.91
CA PRO A 141 -19.14 -13.25 22.35
C PRO A 141 -19.05 -13.02 23.86
N ASP A 142 -17.85 -12.77 24.39
CA ASP A 142 -17.59 -12.56 25.81
C ASP A 142 -16.99 -11.17 26.04
N ALA A 143 -17.89 -10.19 26.05
CA ALA A 143 -17.71 -8.87 26.66
C ALA A 143 -19.10 -8.25 26.85
N ARG A 144 -19.90 -8.83 27.74
CA ARG A 144 -20.99 -8.14 28.44
C ARG A 144 -21.07 -8.66 29.87
#